data_AF-A0A5C7P0M3-F1
#
_entry.id   AF-A0A5C7P0M3-F1
#
_cell.length_a   1.000
_cell.length_b   1.000
_cell.length_c   1.000
_cell.angle_alpha   90.00
_cell.angle_beta   90.00
_cell.angle_gamma   90.00
#
_symmetry.space_group_name_H-M   'P 1'
#
loop_
_entity.id
_entity.type
_entity.pdbx_description
1 polymer ?
#
loop_
_entity_poly.entity_id
_entity_poly.type
_entity_poly.pdbx_seq_one_letter_code
_entity_poly.pdbx_strand_id
1 'polypeptide(L)'
;MEHPMQDIEKDTNGVIRFRRNAIVRALLDTGKLNLNDLALLPFSDEDHRQFAQLIGYSISGYGDLPYVSDADVEAANAAAEAAYGNR
;
A
#
# COMPACT_ATOMS: atom_id res chain seq x y z
N MET A 1 13.86 8.32 -7.80
CA MET A 1 14.53 7.13 -7.24
C MET A 1 13.41 6.41 -6.56
N GLU A 2 13.10 5.19 -6.97
CA GLU A 2 11.88 4.51 -6.50
C GLU A 2 11.92 4.23 -5.00
N HIS A 3 10.82 4.56 -4.31
CA HIS A 3 10.63 4.19 -2.91
C HIS A 3 10.64 2.66 -2.73
N PRO A 4 11.23 2.14 -1.64
CA PRO A 4 11.24 0.71 -1.38
C PRO A 4 9.86 0.19 -1.00
N MET A 5 9.48 -0.95 -1.58
CA MET A 5 8.23 -1.64 -1.25
C MET A 5 8.19 -2.03 0.24
N GLN A 6 7.05 -1.84 0.90
CA GLN A 6 6.86 -2.34 2.26
C GLN A 6 6.82 -3.87 2.29
N ASP A 7 7.27 -4.47 3.39
CA ASP A 7 7.14 -5.92 3.59
C ASP A 7 5.67 -6.36 3.52
N ILE A 8 5.43 -7.62 3.20
CA ILE A 8 4.09 -8.19 3.19
C ILE A 8 3.78 -8.85 4.54
N GLU A 9 2.59 -8.61 5.07
CA GLU A 9 2.08 -9.26 6.28
C GLU A 9 0.68 -9.84 6.06
N LYS A 10 0.31 -10.84 6.85
CA LYS A 10 -1.04 -11.40 6.90
C LYS A 10 -1.73 -10.92 8.18
N ASP A 11 -2.87 -10.25 8.02
CA ASP A 11 -3.62 -9.73 9.16
C ASP A 11 -4.37 -10.84 9.93
N THR A 12 -4.99 -10.48 11.06
CA THR A 12 -5.74 -11.40 11.93
C THR A 12 -6.93 -12.06 11.23
N ASN A 13 -7.43 -11.49 10.14
CA ASN A 13 -8.53 -12.02 9.34
C ASN A 13 -8.03 -12.84 8.14
N GLY A 14 -6.70 -13.00 8.01
CA GLY A 14 -6.07 -13.72 6.92
C GLY A 14 -5.90 -12.93 5.63
N VAL A 15 -6.15 -11.61 5.64
CA VAL A 15 -5.95 -10.75 4.47
C VAL A 15 -4.47 -10.42 4.33
N ILE A 16 -3.92 -10.58 3.13
CA ILE A 16 -2.55 -10.22 2.81
C ILE A 16 -2.48 -8.71 2.53
N ARG A 17 -1.56 -8.02 3.21
CA ARG A 17 -1.42 -6.56 3.19
C ARG A 17 0.04 -6.14 3.15
N PHE A 18 0.28 -4.89 2.80
CA PHE A 18 1.54 -4.23 3.11
C PHE A 18 1.65 -4.00 4.63
N ARG A 19 2.86 -4.18 5.17
CA ARG A 19 3.21 -3.87 6.56
C ARG A 19 3.10 -2.38 6.77
N ARG A 20 2.10 -1.97 7.55
CA ARG A 20 1.83 -0.56 7.84
C ARG A 20 2.92 0.09 8.69
N ASN A 21 3.14 1.38 8.46
CA ASN A 21 3.91 2.25 9.34
C ASN A 21 2.97 2.89 10.39
N ALA A 22 3.23 2.63 11.67
CA ALA A 22 2.36 3.08 12.76
C ALA A 22 2.26 4.61 12.87
N ILE A 23 3.34 5.34 12.56
CA ILE A 23 3.36 6.81 12.62
C ILE A 23 2.52 7.40 11.48
N VAL A 24 2.75 6.92 10.25
CA VAL A 24 1.98 7.36 9.07
C VAL A 24 0.49 7.08 9.26
N ARG A 25 0.17 5.89 9.78
CA ARG A 25 -1.21 5.53 10.09
C ARG A 25 -1.83 6.44 11.16
N ALA A 26 -1.10 6.72 12.24
CA ALA A 26 -1.58 7.62 13.29
C ALA A 26 -1.84 9.04 12.78
N LEU A 27 -1.02 9.55 11.84
CA LEU A 27 -1.25 10.85 11.19
C LEU A 27 -2.51 10.86 10.33
N LEU A 28 -2.72 9.81 9.52
CA LEU A 28 -3.94 9.67 8.72
C LEU A 28 -5.19 9.52 9.59
N ASP A 29 -5.11 8.75 10.68
CA ASP A 29 -6.21 8.51 11.61
C ASP A 29 -6.63 9.77 12.39
N THR A 30 -5.85 10.86 12.35
CA THR A 30 -6.32 12.17 12.85
C THR A 30 -7.53 12.72 12.08
N GLY A 31 -7.74 12.26 10.84
CA GLY A 31 -8.81 12.72 9.97
C GLY A 31 -8.65 14.14 9.42
N LYS A 32 -7.50 14.79 9.64
CA LYS A 32 -7.22 16.14 9.11
C LYS A 32 -7.08 16.16 7.59
N LEU A 33 -6.60 15.05 7.03
CA LEU A 33 -6.54 14.77 5.60
C LEU A 33 -7.01 13.32 5.40
N ASN A 34 -7.86 13.09 4.41
CA ASN A 34 -8.27 11.76 3.95
C ASN A 34 -7.66 11.45 2.56
N LEU A 35 -7.91 10.26 2.02
CA LEU A 35 -7.35 9.84 0.73
C LEU A 35 -7.80 10.74 -0.44
N ASN A 36 -9.03 11.27 -0.40
CA ASN A 36 -9.52 12.19 -1.41
C ASN A 36 -8.84 13.56 -1.29
N ASP A 37 -8.57 14.02 -0.06
CA ASP A 37 -7.84 15.29 0.14
C ASP A 37 -6.41 15.16 -0.40
N LEU A 38 -5.73 14.05 -0.10
CA LEU A 38 -4.38 13.77 -0.58
C LEU A 38 -4.33 13.68 -2.11
N ALA A 39 -5.36 13.11 -2.74
CA ALA A 39 -5.44 12.99 -4.21
C ALA A 39 -5.53 14.35 -4.95
N LEU A 40 -5.89 15.43 -4.24
CA LEU A 40 -5.93 16.79 -4.80
C LEU A 40 -4.61 17.56 -4.62
N LEU A 41 -3.65 17.01 -3.88
CA LEU A 41 -2.36 17.64 -3.63
C LEU A 41 -1.34 17.25 -4.71
N PRO A 42 -0.33 18.09 -4.97
CA PRO A 42 0.62 17.89 -6.06
C PRO A 42 1.72 16.87 -5.71
N PHE A 43 1.32 15.67 -5.27
CA PHE A 43 2.23 14.55 -5.05
C PHE A 43 2.38 13.71 -6.32
N SER A 44 3.48 12.99 -6.42
CA SER A 44 3.70 12.06 -7.52
C SER A 44 2.88 10.78 -7.33
N ASP A 45 2.59 10.08 -8.42
CA ASP A 45 1.99 8.74 -8.35
C ASP A 45 2.86 7.78 -7.53
N GLU A 46 4.20 7.94 -7.59
CA GLU A 46 5.15 7.18 -6.77
C GLU A 46 4.92 7.38 -5.26
N ASP A 47 4.71 8.63 -4.84
CA ASP A 47 4.41 8.95 -3.44
C ASP A 47 3.03 8.42 -3.03
N HIS A 48 2.03 8.47 -3.92
CA HIS A 48 0.70 7.90 -3.66
C HIS A 48 0.76 6.38 -3.49
N ARG A 49 1.50 5.68 -4.36
CA ARG A 49 1.75 4.24 -4.25
C ARG A 49 2.41 3.90 -2.93
N GLN A 50 3.50 4.61 -2.59
CA GLN A 50 4.20 4.36 -1.33
C GLN A 50 3.34 4.67 -0.11
N PHE A 51 2.56 5.74 -0.16
CA PHE A 51 1.63 6.09 0.92
C PHE A 51 0.58 5.00 1.13
N ALA A 52 -0.01 4.46 0.06
CA ALA A 52 -0.95 3.35 0.14
C ALA A 52 -0.34 2.13 0.84
N GLN A 53 0.91 1.78 0.51
CA GLN A 53 1.63 0.69 1.20
C GLN A 53 1.85 1.01 2.68
N LEU A 54 2.32 2.22 3.00
CA LEU A 54 2.62 2.66 4.37
C LEU A 54 1.37 2.68 5.28
N ILE A 55 0.17 2.88 4.75
CA ILE A 55 -1.08 2.82 5.52
C ILE A 55 -1.66 1.41 5.65
N GLY A 56 -1.02 0.41 5.03
CA GLY A 56 -1.36 -1.00 5.11
C GLY A 56 -2.51 -1.42 4.20
N TYR A 57 -2.52 -0.93 2.96
CA TYR A 57 -3.48 -1.41 1.95
C TYR A 57 -3.35 -2.94 1.78
N SER A 58 -4.49 -3.60 1.54
CA SER A 58 -4.48 -5.00 1.10
C SER A 58 -3.84 -5.12 -0.28
N ILE A 59 -3.13 -6.22 -0.54
CA ILE A 59 -2.53 -6.46 -1.86
C ILE A 59 -3.61 -6.52 -2.95
N SER A 60 -4.73 -7.18 -2.68
CA SER A 60 -5.85 -7.25 -3.62
C SER A 60 -6.43 -5.88 -3.95
N GLY A 61 -6.66 -5.03 -2.94
CA GLY A 61 -7.20 -3.69 -3.16
C GLY A 61 -6.19 -2.70 -3.75
N TYR A 62 -4.88 -2.94 -3.59
CA TYR A 62 -3.85 -2.02 -4.08
C TYR A 62 -3.90 -1.91 -5.61
N GLY A 63 -4.21 -3.01 -6.30
CA GLY A 63 -4.37 -3.02 -7.76
C GLY A 63 -5.57 -2.25 -8.30
N ASP A 64 -6.54 -1.89 -7.44
CA ASP A 64 -7.70 -1.10 -7.84
C ASP A 64 -7.44 0.43 -7.80
N LEU A 65 -6.24 0.85 -7.37
CA LEU A 65 -5.89 2.26 -7.23
C LEU A 65 -5.50 2.86 -8.59
N PRO A 66 -5.99 4.05 -8.96
CA PRO A 66 -5.85 4.61 -10.31
C PRO A 66 -4.41 5.01 -10.69
N TYR A 67 -3.51 5.08 -9.71
CA TYR A 67 -2.09 5.46 -9.86
C TYR A 67 -1.14 4.25 -9.71
N VAL A 68 -1.69 3.04 -9.68
CA VAL A 68 -0.97 1.77 -9.64
C VAL A 68 -0.96 1.17 -11.05
N SER A 69 0.23 0.87 -11.58
CA SER A 69 0.39 0.22 -12.88
C SER A 69 0.32 -1.30 -12.76
N ASP A 70 0.08 -1.99 -13.88
CA ASP A 70 0.12 -3.46 -13.91
C ASP A 70 1.46 -4.01 -13.38
N ALA A 71 2.57 -3.32 -13.66
CA ALA A 71 3.88 -3.70 -13.15
C ALA A 71 3.99 -3.60 -11.62
N ASP A 72 3.38 -2.58 -11.01
CA ASP A 72 3.30 -2.44 -9.55
C ASP A 72 2.44 -3.56 -8.93
N VAL A 73 1.35 -3.95 -9.60
CA VAL A 73 0.47 -5.06 -9.17
C VAL A 73 1.20 -6.39 -9.22
N GLU A 74 1.88 -6.68 -10.34
CA GLU A 74 2.70 -7.89 -10.49
C GLU A 74 3.79 -7.98 -9.42
N ALA A 75 4.48 -6.87 -9.14
CA ALA A 75 5.49 -6.84 -8.09
C ALA A 75 4.90 -7.12 -6.69
N ALA A 76 3.75 -6.52 -6.37
CA ALA A 76 3.06 -6.74 -5.10
C ALA A 76 2.55 -8.18 -4.96
N ASN A 77 2.00 -8.75 -6.03
CA ASN A 77 1.55 -10.15 -6.08
C ASN A 77 2.72 -11.13 -5.92
N ALA A 78 3.83 -10.90 -6.61
CA ALA A 78 5.03 -11.72 -6.48
C ALA A 78 5.60 -11.67 -5.04
N ALA A 79 5.61 -10.50 -4.41
CA ALA A 79 6.02 -10.35 -3.02
C ALA A 79 5.07 -11.11 -2.06
N ALA A 80 3.76 -11.05 -2.32
CA ALA A 80 2.74 -11.77 -1.55
C ALA A 80 2.87 -13.29 -1.70
N GLU A 81 3.10 -13.78 -2.92
CA GLU A 81 3.32 -15.19 -3.21
C GLU A 81 4.63 -15.70 -2.58
N ALA A 82 5.71 -14.92 -2.63
CA ALA A 82 6.96 -15.28 -1.97
C ALA A 82 6.81 -15.39 -0.44
N ALA A 83 5.98 -14.54 0.17
CA ALA A 83 5.75 -14.52 1.61
C ALA A 83 4.73 -15.58 2.09
N TYR A 84 3.67 -15.83 1.31
CA TYR A 84 2.50 -16.60 1.74
C TYR A 84 1.90 -17.56 0.71
N GLY A 85 2.51 -17.71 -0.48
CA GLY A 85 2.13 -18.71 -1.46
C GLY A 85 2.33 -20.12 -0.90
N ASN A 86 1.40 -21.03 -1.21
CA ASN A 86 1.41 -22.41 -0.72
C ASN A 86 2.78 -23.07 -0.91
N ARG A 87 3.44 -23.41 0.21
CA ARG A 87 4.42 -24.48 0.27
C ARG A 87 3.72 -25.78 0.63
#